data_AF-A0A4S3FQ01-F1
#
_entry.id   AF-A0A4S3FQ01-F1
#
_cell.length_a   1.000
_cell.length_b   1.000
_cell.length_c   1.000
_cell.angle_alpha   90.00
_cell.angle_beta   90.00
_cell.angle_gamma   90.00
#
_symmetry.space_group_name_H-M   'P 1'
#
loop_
_entity.id
_entity.type
_entity.pdbx_description
1 polymer ?
#
loop_
_entity_poly.entity_id
_entity_poly.type
_entity_poly.pdbx_seq_one_letter_code
_entity_poly.pdbx_strand_id
1 'polypeptide(L)'
;MFSLDDFGKLQFLEGRWQGQSSDGKAFYEQYDRPDQRTFRSRRFSDAGFTEHSDGSTISFLDGEVLSSWGEFTWRASEIGAAHATFAPVQAPTQFTWRRIDDNTLEARQRWSTDGNEQQLTIRMTKVIPIG
;
A
#
# COMPACT_ATOMS: atom_id res chain seq x y z
N MET A 1 19.82 -4.78 0.94
CA MET A 1 19.75 -3.44 0.34
C MET A 1 18.99 -3.56 -0.98
N PHE A 2 18.06 -2.65 -1.26
CA PHE A 2 17.28 -2.63 -2.49
C PHE A 2 17.97 -1.81 -3.58
N SER A 3 17.69 -2.12 -4.84
CA SER A 3 18.01 -1.29 -6.00
C SER A 3 16.82 -0.42 -6.43
N LEU A 4 17.06 0.52 -7.33
CA LEU A 4 15.98 1.26 -7.99
C LEU A 4 15.07 0.34 -8.81
N ASP A 5 15.61 -0.75 -9.38
CA ASP A 5 14.84 -1.73 -10.12
C ASP A 5 13.92 -2.54 -9.19
N ASP A 6 14.39 -2.85 -7.98
CA ASP A 6 13.54 -3.47 -6.96
C ASP A 6 12.40 -2.53 -6.57
N PHE A 7 12.70 -1.26 -6.31
CA PHE A 7 11.67 -0.25 -6.05
C PHE A 7 10.74 -0.06 -7.26
N GLY A 8 11.28 -0.21 -8.48
CA GLY A 8 10.59 -0.32 -9.75
C GLY A 8 9.37 -1.25 -9.72
N LYS A 9 9.53 -2.40 -9.06
CA LYS A 9 8.51 -3.46 -9.01
C LYS A 9 7.21 -3.02 -8.33
N LEU A 10 7.21 -1.96 -7.51
CA LEU A 10 5.99 -1.40 -6.89
C LEU A 10 4.96 -0.88 -7.91
N GLN A 11 5.32 -0.75 -9.19
CA GLN A 11 4.42 -0.32 -10.27
C GLN A 11 3.12 -1.14 -10.35
N PHE A 12 3.08 -2.37 -9.82
CA PHE A 12 1.85 -3.17 -9.80
C PHE A 12 0.72 -2.52 -8.97
N LEU A 13 1.06 -1.60 -8.07
CA LEU A 13 0.10 -0.86 -7.25
C LEU A 13 -0.56 0.28 -8.02
N GLU A 14 0.05 0.79 -9.09
CA GLU A 14 -0.42 2.00 -9.77
C GLU A 14 -1.86 1.85 -10.27
N GLY A 15 -2.67 2.86 -9.94
CA GLY A 15 -4.07 2.90 -10.32
C GLY A 15 -4.99 3.37 -9.19
N ARG A 16 -6.28 3.23 -9.46
CA ARG A 16 -7.36 3.55 -8.53
C ARG A 16 -8.01 2.25 -8.08
N TRP A 17 -8.31 2.16 -6.80
CA TRP A 17 -8.76 0.94 -6.17
C TRP A 17 -9.88 1.23 -5.20
N GLN A 18 -10.79 0.27 -5.08
CA GLN A 18 -11.85 0.26 -4.10
C GLN A 18 -11.63 -0.95 -3.18
N GLY A 19 -11.54 -0.70 -1.88
CA GLY A 19 -11.53 -1.74 -0.86
C GLY A 19 -12.79 -1.68 -0.01
N GLN A 20 -12.96 -2.70 0.84
CA GLN A 20 -14.00 -2.75 1.84
C GLN A 20 -13.35 -2.93 3.23
N SER A 21 -13.66 -2.03 4.16
CA SER A 21 -13.22 -2.16 5.56
C SER A 21 -14.00 -3.25 6.29
N SER A 22 -13.52 -3.64 7.47
CA SER A 22 -14.15 -4.66 8.30
C SER A 22 -15.57 -4.30 8.75
N ASP A 23 -15.95 -3.02 8.75
CA ASP A 23 -17.32 -2.54 9.03
C ASP A 23 -18.23 -2.55 7.79
N GLY A 24 -17.73 -3.05 6.65
CA GLY A 24 -18.48 -3.16 5.41
C GLY A 24 -18.50 -1.89 4.55
N LYS A 25 -17.89 -0.79 5.01
CA LYS A 25 -17.84 0.45 4.22
C LYS A 25 -16.81 0.34 3.10
N ALA A 26 -17.16 0.93 1.96
CA ALA A 26 -16.19 1.11 0.89
C ALA A 26 -15.20 2.22 1.27
N PHE A 27 -13.95 2.03 0.86
CA PHE A 27 -12.95 3.09 0.82
C PHE A 27 -12.24 3.06 -0.53
N TYR A 28 -11.65 4.19 -0.90
CA TYR A 28 -11.01 4.34 -2.21
C TYR A 28 -9.57 4.78 -2.03
N GLU A 29 -8.67 4.22 -2.84
CA GLU A 29 -7.25 4.57 -2.81
C GLU A 29 -6.72 4.77 -4.22
N GLN A 30 -5.87 5.78 -4.39
CA GLN A 30 -5.10 6.01 -5.60
C GLN A 30 -3.63 5.85 -5.30
N TYR A 31 -2.95 5.10 -6.15
CA TYR A 31 -1.51 4.95 -6.14
C TYR A 31 -0.92 5.56 -7.40
N ASP A 32 0.09 6.40 -7.22
CA ASP A 32 0.83 7.04 -8.31
C ASP A 32 2.32 7.14 -8.00
N ARG A 33 3.12 7.19 -9.05
CA ARG A 33 4.57 7.32 -8.97
C ARG A 33 5.01 8.68 -9.52
N PRO A 34 5.08 9.73 -8.69
CA PRO A 34 5.46 11.07 -9.13
C PRO A 34 6.88 11.12 -9.71
N ASP A 35 7.80 10.26 -9.24
CA ASP A 35 9.16 10.16 -9.74
C ASP A 35 9.76 8.75 -9.52
N GLN A 36 11.00 8.53 -9.99
CA GLN A 36 11.64 7.21 -9.91
C GLN A 36 11.93 6.72 -8.48
N ARG A 37 11.92 7.59 -7.48
CA ARG A 37 12.27 7.31 -6.07
C ARG A 37 11.10 7.49 -5.11
N THR A 38 9.95 7.92 -5.61
CA THR A 38 8.77 8.20 -4.78
C THR A 38 7.55 7.50 -5.33
N PHE A 39 6.84 6.80 -4.46
CA PHE A 39 5.52 6.24 -4.68
C PHE A 39 4.56 6.86 -3.68
N ARG A 40 3.33 7.17 -4.08
CA ARG A 40 2.34 7.81 -3.21
C ARG A 40 1.05 7.02 -3.23
N SER A 41 0.45 6.85 -2.05
CA SER A 41 -0.96 6.49 -1.92
C SER A 41 -1.76 7.70 -1.42
N ARG A 42 -3.01 7.79 -1.85
CA ARG A 42 -3.99 8.77 -1.35
C ARG A 42 -5.31 8.06 -1.10
N ARG A 43 -5.96 8.35 0.00
CA ARG A 43 -7.27 7.79 0.35
C ARG A 43 -8.38 8.79 0.08
N PHE A 44 -9.51 8.30 -0.41
CA PHE A 44 -10.66 9.12 -0.81
C PHE A 44 -11.94 8.55 -0.18
N SER A 45 -12.90 9.44 0.07
CA SER A 45 -14.23 9.08 0.59
C SER A 45 -15.16 8.48 -0.46
N ASP A 46 -14.90 8.74 -1.75
CA ASP A 46 -15.76 8.32 -2.84
C ASP A 46 -14.99 7.92 -4.11
N ALA A 47 -15.73 7.30 -5.04
CA ALA A 47 -15.23 6.80 -6.31
C ALA A 47 -14.90 7.90 -7.34
N GLY A 48 -15.16 9.17 -7.02
CA GLY A 48 -14.82 10.33 -7.86
C GLY A 48 -13.35 10.74 -7.75
N PHE A 49 -12.65 10.32 -6.69
CA PHE A 49 -11.22 10.65 -6.44
C PHE A 49 -10.94 12.17 -6.46
N THR A 50 -11.85 12.99 -5.92
CA THR A 50 -11.79 14.45 -5.97
C THR A 50 -11.00 15.03 -4.79
N GLU A 51 -11.38 14.68 -3.56
CA GLU A 51 -10.75 15.14 -2.33
C GLU A 51 -10.20 13.95 -1.53
N HIS A 52 -8.91 14.04 -1.17
CA HIS A 52 -8.25 12.98 -0.43
C HIS A 52 -8.16 13.34 1.06
N SER A 53 -8.39 12.36 1.93
CA SER A 53 -8.36 12.55 3.39
C SER A 53 -6.93 12.47 3.95
N ASP A 54 -6.16 11.50 3.45
CA ASP A 54 -4.82 11.17 3.90
C ASP A 54 -4.13 10.28 2.85
N GLY A 55 -2.95 9.76 3.19
CA GLY A 55 -2.16 8.94 2.27
C GLY A 55 -0.80 8.55 2.83
N SER A 56 -0.10 7.71 2.08
CA SER A 56 1.27 7.31 2.40
C SER A 56 2.25 7.76 1.32
N THR A 57 3.51 7.94 1.71
CA THR A 57 4.63 8.12 0.78
C THR A 57 5.63 7.01 0.98
N ILE A 58 5.97 6.30 -0.10
CA ILE A 58 7.03 5.31 -0.12
C ILE A 58 8.23 5.91 -0.85
N SER A 59 9.36 6.08 -0.17
CA SER A 59 10.57 6.68 -0.72
C SER A 59 11.73 5.69 -0.81
N PHE A 60 12.56 5.85 -1.83
CA PHE A 60 13.82 5.14 -2.01
C PHE A 60 15.00 6.08 -1.75
N LEU A 61 15.80 5.77 -0.73
CA LEU A 61 17.01 6.51 -0.38
C LEU A 61 18.12 5.54 0.04
N ASP A 62 19.28 5.64 -0.60
CA ASP A 62 20.49 4.88 -0.28
C ASP A 62 20.28 3.37 -0.09
N GLY A 63 19.40 2.80 -0.92
CA GLY A 63 19.11 1.36 -0.91
C GLY A 63 18.14 0.91 0.18
N GLU A 64 17.54 1.85 0.91
CA GLU A 64 16.38 1.63 1.76
C GLU A 64 15.09 2.07 1.06
N VAL A 65 14.00 1.37 1.37
CA VAL A 65 12.64 1.74 0.96
C VAL A 65 11.82 1.94 2.22
N LEU A 66 11.34 3.17 2.44
CA LEU A 66 10.59 3.55 3.63
C LEU A 66 9.19 4.00 3.22
N SER A 67 8.18 3.53 3.95
CA SER A 67 6.80 4.01 3.82
C SER A 67 6.44 4.84 5.04
N SER A 68 5.83 6.00 4.84
CA SER A 68 5.32 6.87 5.91
C SER A 68 3.86 7.23 5.70
N TRP A 69 3.08 7.21 6.78
CA TRP A 69 1.68 7.68 6.82
C TRP A 69 1.43 8.33 8.18
N GLY A 70 1.27 9.66 8.19
CA GLY A 70 1.18 10.41 9.44
C GLY A 70 2.46 10.25 10.26
N GLU A 71 2.33 9.84 11.51
CA GLU A 71 3.48 9.52 12.39
C GLU A 71 4.04 8.11 12.18
N PHE A 72 3.35 7.26 11.41
CA PHE A 72 3.75 5.87 11.25
C PHE A 72 4.80 5.69 10.16
N THR A 73 5.78 4.84 10.44
CA THR A 73 6.86 4.51 9.51
C THR A 73 7.10 3.01 9.43
N TRP A 74 7.29 2.52 8.21
CA TRP A 74 7.68 1.14 7.91
C TRP A 74 8.90 1.10 6.99
N ARG A 75 9.66 0.02 7.09
CA ARG A 75 10.78 -0.28 6.19
C ARG A 75 10.46 -1.53 5.37
N ALA A 76 10.70 -1.48 4.06
CA ALA A 76 10.53 -2.66 3.23
C ALA A 76 11.45 -3.79 3.70
N SER A 77 10.91 -4.98 3.86
CA SER A 77 11.66 -6.21 4.13
C SER A 77 11.73 -7.10 2.89
N GLU A 78 10.80 -6.95 1.94
CA GLU A 78 10.77 -7.73 0.71
C GLU A 78 10.03 -6.96 -0.40
N ILE A 79 10.55 -7.00 -1.62
CA ILE A 79 9.87 -6.47 -2.81
C ILE A 79 10.03 -7.47 -3.96
N GLY A 80 8.91 -8.01 -4.43
CA GLY A 80 8.81 -8.93 -5.54
C GLY A 80 7.96 -8.37 -6.69
N ALA A 81 7.83 -9.14 -7.76
CA ALA A 81 7.06 -8.72 -8.95
C ALA A 81 5.55 -8.61 -8.69
N ALA A 82 5.04 -9.28 -7.66
CA ALA A 82 3.62 -9.34 -7.32
C ALA A 82 3.35 -9.06 -5.83
N HIS A 83 4.35 -8.62 -5.07
CA HIS A 83 4.18 -8.35 -3.65
C HIS A 83 5.22 -7.38 -3.12
N ALA A 84 4.89 -6.72 -2.01
CA ALA A 84 5.84 -5.93 -1.24
C ALA A 84 5.49 -5.97 0.24
N THR A 85 6.46 -6.32 1.08
CA THR A 85 6.31 -6.46 2.54
C THR A 85 7.07 -5.35 3.24
N PHE A 86 6.42 -4.73 4.21
CA PHE A 86 6.92 -3.60 5.00
C PHE A 86 6.83 -3.94 6.49
N ALA A 87 7.99 -4.03 7.14
CA ALA A 87 8.12 -4.25 8.58
C ALA A 87 7.95 -2.92 9.34
N PRO A 88 7.29 -2.93 10.52
CA PRO A 88 7.11 -1.72 11.30
C PRO A 88 8.45 -1.21 11.83
N VAL A 89 8.69 0.11 11.72
CA VAL A 89 9.77 0.82 12.42
C VAL A 89 9.17 1.61 13.58
N GLN A 90 8.13 2.40 13.27
CA GLN A 90 7.29 3.11 14.21
C GLN A 90 5.84 2.94 13.75
N ALA A 91 5.32 1.72 13.86
CA ALA A 91 3.97 1.39 13.42
C ALA A 91 3.46 0.15 14.18
N PRO A 92 2.14 0.00 14.35
CA PRO A 92 1.58 -1.10 15.13
C PRO A 92 1.62 -2.45 14.41
N THR A 93 1.69 -2.45 13.07
CA THR A 93 1.49 -3.66 12.26
C THR A 93 2.52 -3.76 11.14
N GLN A 94 2.86 -4.98 10.73
CA GLN A 94 3.49 -5.26 9.44
C GLN A 94 2.42 -5.13 8.35
N PHE A 95 2.81 -4.60 7.20
CA PHE A 95 1.93 -4.46 6.06
C PHE A 95 2.49 -5.19 4.82
N THR A 96 1.61 -5.77 3.99
CA THR A 96 1.99 -6.47 2.76
C THR A 96 1.00 -6.17 1.65
N TRP A 97 1.49 -5.67 0.52
CA TRP A 97 0.73 -5.65 -0.73
C TRP A 97 0.93 -6.94 -1.49
N ARG A 98 -0.14 -7.46 -2.11
CA ARG A 98 -0.07 -8.59 -3.04
C ARG A 98 -0.96 -8.34 -4.25
N ARG A 99 -0.41 -8.50 -5.46
CA ARG A 99 -1.18 -8.57 -6.70
C ARG A 99 -1.77 -9.97 -6.84
N ILE A 100 -3.08 -10.03 -7.06
CA ILE A 100 -3.79 -11.27 -7.36
C ILE A 100 -3.95 -11.43 -8.87
N ASP A 101 -4.41 -10.37 -9.53
CA ASP A 101 -4.55 -10.26 -10.97
C ASP A 101 -4.44 -8.78 -11.40
N ASP A 102 -4.74 -8.46 -12.66
CA ASP A 102 -4.61 -7.10 -13.20
C ASP A 102 -5.58 -6.09 -12.56
N ASN A 103 -6.67 -6.59 -11.99
CA ASN A 103 -7.77 -5.81 -11.44
C ASN A 103 -8.00 -6.05 -9.95
N THR A 104 -7.14 -6.84 -9.29
CA THR A 104 -7.27 -7.20 -7.88
C THR A 104 -5.94 -7.07 -7.13
N LEU A 105 -5.98 -6.34 -6.02
CA LEU A 105 -4.93 -6.32 -5.00
C LEU A 105 -5.45 -6.87 -3.66
N GLU A 106 -4.52 -7.31 -2.83
CA GLU A 106 -4.74 -7.57 -1.41
C GLU A 106 -3.80 -6.72 -0.57
N ALA A 107 -4.37 -6.06 0.43
CA ALA A 107 -3.70 -5.40 1.53
C ALA A 107 -3.72 -6.34 2.74
N ARG A 108 -2.56 -6.82 3.20
CA ARG A 108 -2.50 -7.64 4.41
C ARG A 108 -1.81 -6.88 5.54
N GLN A 109 -2.47 -6.80 6.68
CA GLN A 109 -1.90 -6.33 7.93
C GLN A 109 -1.66 -7.52 8.86
N ARG A 110 -0.53 -7.54 9.55
CA ARG A 110 -0.19 -8.55 10.56
C ARG A 110 0.34 -7.89 11.81
N TRP A 111 -0.15 -8.29 12.96
CA TRP A 111 0.26 -7.77 14.26
C TRP A 111 0.19 -8.85 15.33
N SER A 112 0.72 -8.55 16.52
CA SER A 112 0.65 -9.45 17.66
C SER A 112 -0.07 -8.78 18.82
N THR A 113 -0.96 -9.52 19.47
CA THR A 113 -1.68 -9.09 20.68
C THR A 113 -1.56 -10.19 21.71
N ASP A 114 -1.01 -9.90 22.89
CA ASP A 114 -0.77 -10.85 23.97
C ASP A 114 -0.01 -12.13 23.52
N GLY A 115 0.97 -11.95 22.64
CA GLY A 115 1.76 -13.05 22.06
C GLY A 115 1.05 -13.85 20.96
N ASN A 116 -0.21 -13.56 20.66
CA ASN A 116 -0.96 -14.20 19.57
C ASN A 116 -0.85 -13.38 18.28
N GLU A 117 -0.51 -14.04 17.18
CA GLU A 117 -0.50 -13.42 15.86
C GLU A 117 -1.94 -13.19 15.36
N GLN A 118 -2.18 -12.00 14.85
CA GLN A 118 -3.42 -11.56 14.24
C GLN A 118 -3.13 -11.09 12.81
N GLN A 119 -4.10 -11.26 11.92
CA GLN A 119 -4.00 -10.75 10.56
C GLN A 119 -5.33 -10.28 10.02
N LEU A 120 -5.28 -9.29 9.13
CA LEU A 120 -6.40 -8.80 8.34
C LEU A 120 -5.96 -8.74 6.89
N THR A 121 -6.77 -9.31 5.99
CA THR A 121 -6.60 -9.15 4.54
C THR A 121 -7.78 -8.37 3.99
N ILE A 122 -7.48 -7.27 3.31
CA ILE A 122 -8.45 -6.45 2.59
C ILE A 122 -8.24 -6.69 1.10
N ARG A 123 -9.28 -7.17 0.42
CA ARG A 123 -9.29 -7.26 -1.04
C ARG A 123 -9.71 -5.91 -1.63
N MET A 124 -9.00 -5.49 -2.67
CA MET A 124 -9.25 -4.26 -3.39
C MET A 124 -9.41 -4.54 -4.88
N THR A 125 -10.43 -3.94 -5.49
CA THR A 125 -10.72 -4.06 -6.92
C THR A 125 -10.41 -2.76 -7.64
N LYS A 126 -9.85 -2.86 -8.84
CA LYS A 126 -9.49 -1.70 -9.64
C LYS A 126 -10.73 -0.92 -10.06
N VAL A 127 -10.70 0.40 -9.89
CA VAL A 127 -11.75 1.30 -10.37
C VAL A 127 -11.35 1.79 -11.75
N ILE A 128 -12.11 1.37 -12.75
CA ILE A 128 -11.93 1.79 -14.14
C ILE A 128 -12.79 3.04 -14.34
N PRO A 129 -12.21 4.20 -14.71
CA PRO A 129 -13.00 5.37 -15.07
C PRO A 129 -13.93 5.01 -16.22
N ILE A 130 -15.22 5.26 -16.05
CA ILE A 130 -16.16 5.23 -17.16
C ILE A 130 -15.86 6.50 -17.96
N GLY A 131 -15.27 6.33 -19.15
CA GLY A 131 -15.03 7.42 -20.09
C GLY A 131 -16.31 7.92 -20.73
#